data_AF-A0A7X3RQW8-F1
#
_entry.id   AF-A0A7X3RQW8-F1
#
_cell.length_a   1.000
_cell.length_b   1.000
_cell.length_c   1.000
_cell.angle_alpha   90.00
_cell.angle_beta   90.00
_cell.angle_gamma   90.00
#
_symmetry.space_group_name_H-M   'P 1'
#
loop_
_entity.id
_entity.type
_entity.pdbx_description
1 polymer ?
#
loop_
_entity_poly.entity_id
_entity_poly.type
_entity_poly.pdbx_seq_one_letter_code
_entity_poly.pdbx_strand_id
1 'polypeptide(L)'
;AMVVLLTPDALKSIWVQRDVEYALGALEYSGRLIPVLIDPDKTIAEDDIPWILKRLNIIDLTEYETEEDGIRRIADTLLTAS
;
A
#
# COMPACT_ATOMS: atom_id res chain seq x y z
N ALA A 1 12.58 -2.24 -3.33
CA ALA A 1 11.28 -1.72 -2.88
C ALA A 1 10.38 -2.87 -2.49
N MET A 2 9.37 -2.63 -1.65
CA MET A 2 8.36 -3.60 -1.24
C MET A 2 6.97 -3.03 -1.54
N VAL A 3 6.10 -3.85 -2.12
CA VAL A 3 4.69 -3.52 -2.34
C VAL A 3 3.87 -4.18 -1.24
N VAL A 4 2.98 -3.43 -0.60
CA VAL A 4 2.04 -3.95 0.38
C VAL A 4 0.64 -3.73 -0.15
N LEU A 5 -0.12 -4.83 -0.27
CA LEU A 5 -1.50 -4.77 -0.71
C LEU A 5 -2.42 -4.55 0.51
N LEU A 6 -3.19 -3.47 0.47
CA LEU A 6 -4.21 -3.14 1.45
C LEU A 6 -5.56 -3.57 0.89
N THR A 7 -5.97 -4.77 1.25
CA THR A 7 -7.32 -5.31 0.99
C THR A 7 -8.10 -5.38 2.31
N PRO A 8 -9.44 -5.49 2.28
CA PRO A 8 -10.24 -5.59 3.51
C PRO A 8 -9.78 -6.72 4.46
N ASP A 9 -9.35 -7.85 3.90
CA ASP A 9 -8.85 -8.98 4.67
C ASP A 9 -7.41 -8.78 5.16
N ALA A 10 -6.56 -8.12 4.36
CA ALA A 10 -5.19 -7.82 4.74
C ALA A 10 -5.12 -6.87 5.94
N LEU A 11 -6.00 -5.85 5.99
CA LEU A 11 -6.05 -4.90 7.11
C LEU A 11 -6.47 -5.55 8.44
N LYS A 12 -7.25 -6.63 8.39
CA LYS A 12 -7.66 -7.44 9.55
C LYS A 12 -6.61 -8.47 9.96
N SER A 13 -5.59 -8.70 9.13
CA SER A 13 -4.57 -9.71 9.37
C SER A 13 -3.46 -9.20 10.28
N ILE A 14 -3.31 -9.84 11.44
CA ILE A 14 -2.21 -9.55 12.38
C ILE A 14 -0.82 -9.81 11.78
N TRP A 15 -0.72 -10.71 10.80
CA TRP A 15 0.53 -11.01 10.11
C TRP A 15 0.94 -9.88 9.16
N VAL A 16 -0.01 -9.35 8.39
CA VAL A 16 0.23 -8.22 7.49
C VAL A 16 0.62 -6.98 8.29
N GLN A 17 -0.06 -6.72 9.42
CA GLN A 17 0.32 -5.62 10.32
C GLN A 17 1.77 -5.75 10.80
N ARG A 18 2.19 -6.94 11.23
CA ARG A 18 3.57 -7.20 11.67
C ARG A 18 4.60 -6.99 10.56
N ASP A 19 4.32 -7.47 9.36
CA ASP A 19 5.24 -7.31 8.22
C ASP A 19 5.39 -5.83 7.82
N VAL A 20 4.29 -5.08 7.88
CA VAL A 20 4.27 -3.63 7.66
C VAL A 20 5.09 -2.91 8.74
N GLU A 21 4.84 -3.20 10.02
CA GLU A 21 5.58 -2.61 11.15
C GLU A 21 7.09 -2.90 11.05
N TYR A 22 7.45 -4.14 10.71
CA TYR A 22 8.85 -4.54 10.49
C TYR A 22 9.49 -3.70 9.38
N ALA A 23 8.83 -3.61 8.22
CA ALA A 23 9.38 -2.87 7.09
C ALA A 23 9.51 -1.37 7.36
N LEU A 24 8.56 -0.78 8.09
CA LEU A 24 8.63 0.63 8.49
C LEU A 24 9.78 0.93 9.45
N GLY A 25 10.15 -0.04 10.30
CA GLY A 25 11.28 0.08 11.23
C GLY A 25 12.65 -0.20 10.60
N ALA A 26 12.68 -0.87 9.45
CA ALA A 26 13.92 -1.27 8.80
C ALA A 26 14.41 -0.17 7.83
N LEU A 27 15.63 0.33 8.08
CA LEU A 27 16.30 1.33 7.24
C LEU A 27 16.34 0.95 5.75
N GLU A 28 16.36 -0.35 5.46
CA GLU A 28 16.34 -0.90 4.11
C GLU A 28 15.00 -0.78 3.37
N TYR A 29 13.94 -0.30 4.01
CA TYR A 29 12.67 0.00 3.34
C TYR A 29 12.21 1.45 3.51
N SER A 30 13.00 2.28 4.19
CA SER A 30 12.75 3.72 4.28
C SER A 30 12.66 4.34 2.89
N GLY A 31 11.52 4.96 2.56
CA GLY A 31 11.24 5.53 1.24
C GLY A 31 10.96 4.51 0.12
N ARG A 32 10.95 3.21 0.44
CA ARG A 32 10.85 2.11 -0.54
C ARG A 32 9.68 1.16 -0.27
N LEU A 33 8.82 1.51 0.69
CA LEU A 33 7.55 0.83 0.97
C LEU A 33 6.42 1.52 0.19
N ILE A 34 5.74 0.76 -0.67
CA ILE A 34 4.68 1.27 -1.53
C ILE A 34 3.36 0.58 -1.14
N PRO A 35 2.50 1.25 -0.36
CA PRO A 35 1.17 0.75 -0.07
C PRO A 35 0.25 0.92 -1.29
N VAL A 36 -0.48 -0.15 -1.62
CA VAL A 36 -1.45 -0.20 -2.72
C VAL A 36 -2.81 -0.59 -2.15
N LEU A 37 -3.78 0.30 -2.22
CA LEU A 37 -5.15 0.05 -1.78
C LEU A 37 -5.94 -0.64 -2.89
N ILE A 38 -6.57 -1.77 -2.54
CA ILE A 38 -7.40 -2.58 -3.43
C ILE A 38 -8.74 -2.80 -2.72
N ASP A 39 -9.70 -1.94 -3.02
CA ASP A 39 -11.02 -1.93 -2.39
C ASP A 39 -12.13 -1.55 -3.38
N PRO A 40 -12.41 -2.40 -4.39
CA PRO A 40 -13.38 -2.09 -5.45
C PRO A 40 -14.79 -1.76 -4.90
N ASP A 41 -15.14 -2.33 -3.75
CA ASP A 41 -16.45 -2.16 -3.10
C ASP A 41 -16.49 -0.98 -2.10
N LYS A 42 -15.39 -0.22 -1.93
CA LYS A 42 -15.27 0.92 -1.01
C LYS A 42 -15.69 0.58 0.43
N THR A 43 -15.22 -0.55 0.91
CA THR A 43 -15.53 -1.11 2.23
C THR A 43 -14.52 -0.77 3.31
N ILE A 44 -13.32 -0.31 2.93
CA ILE A 44 -12.26 0.11 3.84
C ILE A 44 -12.53 1.56 4.23
N ALA A 45 -12.79 1.80 5.51
CA ALA A 45 -12.84 3.16 6.02
C ALA A 45 -11.43 3.72 6.14
N GLU A 46 -11.28 5.04 6.04
CA GLU A 46 -9.97 5.67 6.21
C GLU A 46 -9.34 5.33 7.57
N ASP A 47 -10.16 5.16 8.61
CA ASP A 47 -9.72 4.79 9.96
C ASP A 47 -9.25 3.32 10.09
N ASP A 48 -9.62 2.46 9.14
CA ASP A 48 -9.12 1.07 9.10
C ASP A 48 -7.66 1.01 8.60
N ILE A 49 -7.18 2.06 7.94
CA ILE A 49 -5.81 2.14 7.43
C ILE A 49 -4.88 2.59 8.57
N PRO A 50 -3.84 1.78 8.91
CA PRO A 50 -2.86 2.17 9.92
C PRO A 50 -2.27 3.56 9.68
N TRP A 51 -2.27 4.40 10.71
CA TRP A 51 -1.83 5.81 10.63
C TRP A 51 -0.44 6.00 10.02
N ILE A 52 0.44 5.01 10.19
CA ILE A 52 1.81 5.05 9.68
C ILE A 52 1.85 4.87 8.15
N LEU A 53 0.94 4.08 7.58
CA LEU A 53 0.78 3.94 6.14
C LEU A 53 0.18 5.20 5.51
N LYS A 54 -0.67 5.94 6.25
CA LYS A 54 -1.21 7.24 5.80
C LYS A 54 -0.12 8.31 5.59
N ARG A 55 1.08 8.11 6.15
CA ARG A 55 2.24 9.01 5.93
C ARG A 55 3.00 8.67 4.65
N LEU A 56 2.70 7.54 4.03
CA LEU A 56 3.26 7.12 2.76
C LEU A 56 2.32 7.51 1.62
N ASN A 57 2.86 7.56 0.41
CA ASN A 57 2.05 7.77 -0.79
C ASN A 57 1.32 6.48 -1.16
N ILE A 58 0.07 6.33 -0.69
CA ILE A 58 -0.80 5.20 -1.02
C ILE A 58 -1.24 5.32 -2.48
N ILE A 59 -1.09 4.25 -3.25
CA ILE A 59 -1.66 4.12 -4.59
C ILE A 59 -3.04 3.49 -4.44
N ASP A 60 -4.10 4.25 -4.66
CA ASP A 60 -5.48 3.74 -4.61
C ASP A 60 -5.92 3.26 -5.99
N LEU A 61 -6.07 1.95 -6.17
CA LEU A 61 -6.48 1.39 -7.46
C LEU A 61 -7.90 1.78 -7.87
N THR A 62 -8.74 2.27 -6.95
CA THR A 62 -10.10 2.74 -7.25
C THR A 62 -10.13 4.13 -7.89
N GLU A 63 -9.02 4.86 -7.87
CA GLU A 63 -8.89 6.19 -8.50
C GLU A 63 -8.57 6.11 -10.00
N TYR A 64 -8.26 4.93 -10.53
CA TYR A 64 -7.88 4.74 -11.93
C TYR A 64 -9.08 4.29 -12.78
N GLU A 65 -9.16 4.81 -14.01
CA GLU A 65 -10.20 4.43 -14.98
C GLU A 65 -10.07 2.97 -15.43
N THR A 66 -8.83 2.47 -15.50
CA THR A 66 -8.52 1.09 -15.91
C THR A 66 -7.54 0.42 -14.96
N GLU A 67 -7.59 -0.90 -14.89
CA GLU A 67 -6.61 -1.71 -14.15
C GLU A 67 -5.19 -1.49 -14.68
N GLU A 68 -5.03 -1.28 -15.98
CA GLU A 68 -3.73 -1.09 -16.63
C GLU A 68 -3.05 0.21 -16.18
N ASP A 69 -3.81 1.29 -16.03
CA ASP A 69 -3.28 2.57 -15.53
C ASP A 69 -2.76 2.44 -14.09
N GLY A 70 -3.50 1.73 -13.24
CA GLY A 70 -3.10 1.45 -11.87
C GLY A 70 -1.83 0.59 -11.79
N ILE A 71 -1.76 -0.48 -12.58
CA ILE A 71 -0.57 -1.34 -12.66
C ILE A 71 0.64 -0.56 -13.15
N ARG A 72 0.46 0.28 -14.18
CA ARG A 72 1.52 1.14 -14.71
C ARG A 72 2.03 2.10 -13.65
N ARG A 73 1.15 2.71 -12.86
CA ARG A 73 1.54 3.59 -11.75
C ARG A 73 2.38 2.85 -10.70
N ILE A 74 2.00 1.63 -10.33
CA ILE A 74 2.77 0.80 -9.40
C ILE A 74 4.18 0.55 -9.97
N ALA A 75 4.27 0.16 -11.25
CA ALA A 75 5.54 -0.10 -11.92
C ALA A 75 6.45 1.15 -11.95
N ASP A 76 5.91 2.31 -12.32
CA ASP A 76 6.66 3.57 -12.35
C ASP A 76 7.17 3.98 -10.96
N THR A 77 6.36 3.75 -9.92
CA THR A 77 6.74 4.02 -8.53
C THR A 77 7.86 3.07 -8.07
N LEU A 78 7.80 1.80 -8.48
CA LEU A 78 8.85 0.82 -8.17
C LEU A 78 10.18 1.16 -8.85
N LEU A 79 10.15 1.65 -10.08
CA LEU A 79 11.35 2.05 -10.84
C LEU A 79 12.03 3.30 -10.26
N THR A 80 11.31 4.13 -9.50
CA THR A 80 11.82 5.38 -8.91
C THR A 80 12.14 5.27 -7.42
N ALA A 81 11.63 4.24 -6.74
CA ALA A 81 11.97 3.93 -5.35
C ALA A 81 13.43 3.46 -5.21
N SER A 82 14.31 4.41 -4.85
CA SER A 82 15.76 4.26 -4.72
C SER A 82 16.21 4.15 -3.27
#